data_AF-A0A8R1DPM3-F1
#
_entry.id   AF-A0A8R1DPM3-F1
#
_cell.length_a   1.000
_cell.length_b   1.000
_cell.length_c   1.000
_cell.angle_alpha   90.00
_cell.angle_beta   90.00
_cell.angle_gamma   90.00
#
_symmetry.space_group_name_H-M   'P 1'
#
loop_
_entity.id
_entity.type
_entity.pdbx_description
1 polymer ?
#
loop_
_entity_poly.entity_id
_entity_poly.type
_entity_poly.pdbx_seq_one_letter_code
_entity_poly.pdbx_strand_id
1 'polypeptide(L)'
;MSSSVISDQMDVESSSAFSPAEPVVDGAFVSKHNLSAEAYQGFKECADTLLSGKVPQNEQLQFLQRTLQICENVILNFEDEKQHLMSDVLLVWAMKQQKLSIATLHTQQLHYKELDLINLQFEYFGELLQQTLSGLDYLKQYYPNVGFEEIHVKVRNLAHYFLYYSIIVSRQPPSVIVKCGEAENHRRSRFWFNTEIRILGGSAFGIDTNNENSNVNCYLITDETAKQLLNNAYLDIFESEEFCIEPSTAAFQKKDARGIKAKFDDMKVAKKVQLRRDSVATKRYCLCYNIQLQTNCGIELVGKKGAAPKQNFPNVNWYNRELPEAEPPEFELVSLPFAVLVGPKADVEAKLFLERSFADLVRHPLSDIPTHVSCAEMADALEMKFQAIIETPQKNTDGPSVVQPRKFAMQTKQHLVMRMKPNQQGFLPLDNFMKLPVAEEFQQKKSTAAAATDGDWKLVPFYDWFFKLAEIVNKYLYSMWYDGLIFGFCSKEDAENILRCIPRSVLLVRFSDIEYAKIKISVKSRTGEIRHHWYEHADLNSRSLTSELLTNHKFADVDLIYPDIDLEVALGGRDKPRVRLPRNLAPDEIYFDNQGAAT
;
A
#
# COMPACT_ATOMS: atom_id res chain seq x y z
N MET A 1 13.94 -27.31 -65.65
CA MET A 1 12.55 -26.85 -65.51
C MET A 1 12.19 -26.90 -64.03
N SER A 2 12.06 -25.71 -63.45
CA SER A 2 11.11 -25.32 -62.39
C SER A 2 11.06 -26.14 -61.09
N SER A 3 11.77 -25.61 -60.09
CA SER A 3 11.63 -25.85 -58.65
C SER A 3 10.31 -25.28 -58.11
N SER A 4 9.61 -26.06 -57.29
CA SER A 4 8.36 -25.69 -56.60
C SER A 4 8.63 -24.83 -55.37
N VAL A 5 8.08 -23.61 -55.36
CA VAL A 5 8.01 -22.70 -54.21
C VAL A 5 6.60 -22.80 -53.62
N ILE A 6 6.51 -23.12 -52.33
CA ILE A 6 5.27 -23.04 -51.54
C ILE A 6 5.20 -21.62 -50.98
N SER A 7 4.10 -20.93 -51.30
CA SER A 7 3.77 -19.60 -50.78
C SER A 7 2.89 -19.74 -49.53
N ASP A 8 3.42 -19.38 -48.37
CA ASP A 8 2.62 -19.14 -47.16
C ASP A 8 2.16 -17.68 -47.15
N GLN A 9 0.84 -17.49 -47.10
CA GLN A 9 0.20 -16.21 -46.89
C GLN A 9 0.25 -15.86 -45.40
N MET A 10 0.68 -14.63 -45.12
CA MET A 10 0.72 -14.01 -43.81
C MET A 10 -0.69 -13.78 -43.26
N ASP A 11 -0.99 -14.39 -42.11
CA ASP A 11 -2.08 -13.95 -41.25
C ASP A 11 -1.68 -12.66 -40.54
N VAL A 12 -2.43 -11.60 -40.83
CA VAL A 12 -2.36 -10.30 -40.18
C VAL A 12 -3.26 -10.37 -38.94
N GLU A 13 -2.69 -10.75 -37.79
CA GLU A 13 -3.32 -10.53 -36.49
C GLU A 13 -3.00 -9.12 -35.97
N SER A 14 -4.08 -8.42 -35.64
CA SER A 14 -4.11 -7.03 -35.21
C SER A 14 -3.42 -6.81 -33.87
N SER A 15 -2.42 -5.94 -33.90
CA SER A 15 -1.83 -5.27 -32.75
C SER A 15 -2.81 -4.27 -32.11
N SER A 16 -3.21 -4.53 -30.86
CA SER A 16 -3.48 -3.52 -29.81
C SER A 16 -3.98 -4.25 -28.55
N ALA A 17 -3.64 -3.93 -27.31
CA ALA A 17 -2.59 -3.12 -26.70
C ALA A 17 -2.73 -3.43 -25.20
N PHE A 18 -1.72 -4.02 -24.56
CA PHE A 18 -1.36 -3.90 -23.13
C PHE A 18 -0.20 -4.88 -22.88
N SER A 19 0.96 -4.52 -23.42
CA SER A 19 2.21 -4.99 -22.85
C SER A 19 2.37 -4.31 -21.50
N PRO A 20 2.89 -4.98 -20.46
CA PRO A 20 3.38 -4.27 -19.28
C PRO A 20 4.44 -3.31 -19.80
N ALA A 21 4.21 -2.01 -19.63
CA ALA A 21 5.21 -1.01 -20.01
C ALA A 21 6.54 -1.43 -19.36
N GLU A 22 7.60 -1.50 -20.17
CA GLU A 22 8.96 -1.57 -19.65
C GLU A 22 9.13 -0.49 -18.58
N PRO A 23 9.86 -0.76 -17.49
CA PRO A 23 10.03 0.22 -16.42
C PRO A 23 10.57 1.51 -17.04
N VAL A 24 9.77 2.57 -16.96
CA VAL A 24 10.15 3.89 -17.46
C VAL A 24 11.37 4.31 -16.67
N VAL A 25 12.53 4.33 -17.34
CA VAL A 25 13.78 4.76 -16.74
C VAL A 25 13.61 6.23 -16.35
N ASP A 26 13.83 6.53 -15.08
CA ASP A 26 13.75 7.89 -14.56
C ASP A 26 14.87 8.75 -15.18
N GLY A 27 14.51 9.59 -16.15
CA GLY A 27 15.45 10.45 -16.86
C GLY A 27 16.13 11.48 -15.95
N ALA A 28 15.48 11.89 -14.86
CA ALA A 28 16.08 12.81 -13.89
C ALA A 28 17.18 12.10 -13.09
N PHE A 29 16.92 10.87 -12.64
CA PHE A 29 17.94 10.02 -12.03
C PHE A 29 19.13 9.81 -12.97
N VAL A 30 18.90 9.38 -14.22
CA VAL A 30 19.99 9.13 -15.18
C VAL A 30 20.86 10.37 -15.38
N SER A 31 20.25 11.55 -15.52
CA SER A 31 20.99 12.79 -15.69
C SER A 31 21.84 13.13 -14.46
N LYS A 32 21.27 13.06 -13.26
CA LYS A 32 21.98 13.36 -12.00
C LYS A 32 23.08 12.35 -11.72
N HIS A 33 22.79 11.06 -11.89
CA HIS A 33 23.74 9.98 -11.70
C HIS A 33 24.95 10.09 -12.64
N ASN A 34 24.74 10.45 -13.91
CA ASN A 34 25.84 10.67 -14.84
C ASN A 34 26.76 11.82 -14.40
N LEU A 35 26.21 12.91 -13.85
CA LEU A 35 27.01 14.02 -13.32
C LEU A 35 27.84 13.59 -12.10
N SER A 36 27.23 12.85 -11.17
CA SER A 36 27.93 12.26 -10.03
C SER A 36 29.03 11.29 -10.45
N ALA A 37 28.76 10.43 -11.43
CA ALA A 37 29.73 9.48 -11.97
C ALA A 37 30.90 10.19 -12.66
N GLU A 38 30.64 11.25 -13.43
CA GLU A 38 31.68 12.09 -14.04
C GLU A 38 32.54 12.80 -12.99
N ALA A 39 31.91 13.39 -11.97
CA ALA A 39 32.62 14.02 -10.86
C ALA A 39 33.50 13.02 -10.10
N TYR A 40 32.97 11.83 -9.80
CA TYR A 40 33.72 10.73 -9.19
C TYR A 40 34.88 10.27 -10.06
N GLN A 41 34.69 10.13 -11.36
CA GLN A 41 35.75 9.74 -12.29
C GLN A 41 36.91 10.75 -12.27
N GLY A 42 36.61 12.05 -12.22
CA GLY A 42 37.62 13.09 -12.03
C GLY A 42 38.38 12.97 -10.70
N PHE A 43 37.68 12.66 -9.61
CA PHE A 43 38.31 12.40 -8.31
C PHE A 43 39.24 11.17 -8.37
N LYS A 44 38.75 10.06 -8.96
CA LYS A 44 39.50 8.81 -9.09
C LYS A 44 40.80 9.01 -9.85
N GLU A 45 40.76 9.72 -10.98
CA GLU A 45 41.97 10.02 -11.76
C GLU A 45 43.00 10.82 -10.96
N CYS A 46 42.56 11.80 -10.16
CA CYS A 46 43.43 12.55 -9.27
C CYS A 46 44.00 11.68 -8.14
N ALA A 47 43.16 10.85 -7.51
CA ALA A 47 43.57 9.95 -6.44
C ALA A 47 44.61 8.93 -6.94
N ASP A 48 44.36 8.28 -8.08
CA ASP A 48 45.28 7.32 -8.70
C ASP A 48 46.62 8.00 -9.06
N THR A 49 46.57 9.23 -9.58
CA THR A 49 47.77 9.99 -9.92
C THR A 49 48.62 10.30 -8.69
N LEU A 50 48.00 10.76 -7.59
CA LEU A 50 48.68 11.01 -6.32
C LEU A 50 49.28 9.72 -5.75
N LEU A 51 48.48 8.66 -5.63
CA LEU A 51 48.89 7.38 -5.04
C LEU A 51 49.95 6.66 -5.88
N SER A 52 49.99 6.88 -7.20
CA SER A 52 51.05 6.34 -8.06
C SER A 52 52.43 6.99 -7.86
N GLY A 53 52.51 8.10 -7.11
CA GLY A 53 53.76 8.82 -6.87
C GLY A 53 54.33 9.53 -8.10
N LYS A 54 53.54 9.67 -9.17
CA LYS A 54 53.97 10.29 -10.45
C LYS A 54 54.00 11.83 -10.40
N VAL A 55 53.48 12.45 -9.35
CA VAL A 55 53.43 13.91 -9.21
C VAL A 55 54.79 14.44 -8.73
N PRO A 56 55.45 15.34 -9.50
CA PRO A 56 56.70 15.98 -9.07
C PRO A 56 56.56 16.74 -7.75
N GLN A 57 57.56 16.70 -6.87
CA GLN A 57 57.53 17.33 -5.54
C GLN A 57 57.24 18.85 -5.59
N ASN A 58 57.67 19.54 -6.64
CA ASN A 58 57.44 20.97 -6.84
C ASN A 58 56.00 21.32 -7.24
N GLU A 59 55.24 20.39 -7.81
CA GLU A 59 53.84 20.59 -8.24
C GLU A 59 52.84 19.95 -7.27
N GLN A 60 53.33 19.16 -6.31
CA GLN A 60 52.53 18.35 -5.41
C GLN A 60 51.51 19.18 -4.61
N LEU A 61 51.90 20.35 -4.08
CA LEU A 61 50.98 21.20 -3.31
C LEU A 61 49.82 21.74 -4.17
N GLN A 62 50.11 22.15 -5.41
CA GLN A 62 49.09 22.64 -6.34
C GLN A 62 48.14 21.51 -6.76
N PHE A 63 48.69 20.31 -6.99
CA PHE A 63 47.89 19.14 -7.33
C PHE A 63 46.97 18.70 -6.18
N LEU A 64 47.46 18.75 -4.95
CA LEU A 64 46.67 18.47 -3.75
C LEU A 64 45.51 19.47 -3.61
N GLN A 65 45.75 20.77 -3.80
CA GLN A 65 44.70 21.79 -3.79
C GLN A 65 43.65 21.57 -4.88
N ARG A 66 44.07 21.22 -6.10
CA ARG A 66 43.15 20.88 -7.20
C ARG A 66 42.31 19.65 -6.85
N THR A 67 42.90 18.65 -6.22
CA THR A 67 42.19 17.43 -5.81
C THR A 67 41.11 17.75 -4.78
N LEU A 68 41.41 18.61 -3.80
CA LEU A 68 40.40 19.07 -2.82
C LEU A 68 39.23 19.81 -3.49
N GLN A 69 39.50 20.66 -4.50
CA GLN A 69 38.44 21.33 -5.26
C GLN A 69 37.55 20.33 -6.01
N ILE A 70 38.14 19.27 -6.57
CA ILE A 70 37.38 18.19 -7.22
C ILE A 70 36.52 17.45 -6.18
N CYS A 71 37.05 17.19 -4.98
CA CYS A 71 36.26 16.57 -3.91
C CYS A 71 35.05 17.42 -3.51
N GLU A 72 35.19 18.75 -3.41
CA GLU A 72 34.06 19.64 -3.15
C GLU A 72 33.01 19.57 -4.28
N ASN A 73 33.45 19.49 -5.55
CA ASN A 73 32.54 19.25 -6.67
C ASN A 73 31.83 17.89 -6.58
N VAL A 74 32.52 16.82 -6.17
CA VAL A 74 31.92 15.50 -5.93
C VAL A 74 30.83 15.59 -4.86
N ILE A 75 31.12 16.24 -3.72
CA ILE A 75 30.15 16.42 -2.64
C ILE A 75 28.89 17.15 -3.13
N LEU A 76 29.05 18.21 -3.92
CA LEU A 76 27.93 18.98 -4.47
C LEU A 76 27.02 18.12 -5.36
N ASN A 77 27.60 17.31 -6.25
CA ASN A 77 26.81 16.42 -7.12
C ASN A 77 26.15 15.30 -6.32
N PHE A 78 26.86 14.72 -5.33
CA PHE A 78 26.31 13.69 -4.46
C PHE A 78 25.16 14.20 -3.60
N GLU A 79 25.22 15.43 -3.09
CA GLU A 79 24.10 16.05 -2.37
C GLU A 79 22.87 16.22 -3.27
N ASP A 80 23.06 16.68 -4.51
CA ASP A 80 21.96 16.88 -5.47
C ASP A 80 21.30 15.56 -5.92
N GLU A 81 22.09 14.50 -6.12
CA GLU A 81 21.57 13.16 -6.42
C GLU A 81 20.90 12.53 -5.20
N LYS A 82 21.51 12.59 -4.01
CA LYS A 82 20.90 12.12 -2.75
C LYS A 82 19.56 12.80 -2.53
N GLN A 83 19.49 14.13 -2.69
CA GLN A 83 18.27 14.89 -2.44
C GLN A 83 17.13 14.43 -3.36
N HIS A 84 17.44 14.17 -4.63
CA HIS A 84 16.48 13.64 -5.58
C HIS A 84 16.00 12.23 -5.20
N LEU A 85 16.92 11.31 -4.91
CA LEU A 85 16.59 9.94 -4.48
C LEU A 85 15.72 9.91 -3.22
N MET A 86 15.99 10.78 -2.25
CA MET A 86 15.26 10.82 -0.99
C MET A 86 13.92 11.53 -1.10
N SER A 87 13.86 12.69 -1.75
CA SER A 87 12.70 13.58 -1.72
C SER A 87 11.75 13.38 -2.89
N ASP A 88 12.26 13.11 -4.08
CA ASP A 88 11.45 13.00 -5.29
C ASP A 88 11.08 11.55 -5.60
N VAL A 89 11.96 10.60 -5.23
CA VAL A 89 11.76 9.18 -5.50
C VAL A 89 11.18 8.47 -4.27
N LEU A 90 11.96 8.34 -3.19
CA LEU A 90 11.59 7.52 -2.03
C LEU A 90 10.42 8.10 -1.23
N LEU A 91 10.42 9.41 -0.96
CA LEU A 91 9.33 10.06 -0.25
C LEU A 91 8.00 9.97 -1.02
N VAL A 92 8.01 10.18 -2.34
CA VAL A 92 6.82 10.02 -3.19
C VAL A 92 6.32 8.59 -3.16
N TRP A 93 7.23 7.61 -3.23
CA TRP A 93 6.88 6.20 -3.08
C TRP A 93 6.23 5.90 -1.72
N ALA A 94 6.78 6.44 -0.62
CA ALA A 94 6.26 6.24 0.73
C ALA A 94 4.87 6.90 0.91
N MET A 95 4.67 8.10 0.40
CA MET A 95 3.37 8.78 0.41
C MET A 95 2.31 7.99 -0.36
N LYS A 96 2.68 7.41 -1.52
CA LYS A 96 1.79 6.54 -2.30
C LYS A 96 1.52 5.22 -1.56
N GLN A 97 2.51 4.64 -0.87
CA GLN A 97 2.34 3.45 -0.03
C GLN A 97 1.28 3.69 1.07
N GLN A 98 1.32 4.84 1.73
CA GLN A 98 0.32 5.21 2.75
C GLN A 98 -1.10 5.18 2.16
N LYS A 99 -1.33 5.87 1.05
CA LYS A 99 -2.64 5.94 0.39
C LYS A 99 -3.11 4.56 -0.09
N LEU A 100 -2.20 3.73 -0.61
CA LEU A 100 -2.53 2.39 -1.09
C LEU A 100 -2.72 1.36 0.03
N SER A 101 -2.39 1.69 1.29
CA SER A 101 -2.58 0.77 2.43
C SER A 101 -4.06 0.41 2.71
N ILE A 102 -5.00 1.17 2.14
CA ILE A 102 -6.44 0.89 2.18
C ILE A 102 -6.96 0.15 0.94
N ALA A 103 -6.11 -0.06 -0.08
CA ALA A 103 -6.45 -0.70 -1.34
C ALA A 103 -6.30 -2.23 -1.27
N THR A 104 -6.64 -2.90 -2.37
CA THR A 104 -6.48 -4.35 -2.54
C THR A 104 -5.02 -4.79 -2.51
N LEU A 105 -4.80 -6.07 -2.17
CA LEU A 105 -3.45 -6.63 -2.14
C LEU A 105 -2.79 -6.57 -3.54
N HIS A 106 -3.56 -6.77 -4.61
CA HIS A 106 -3.07 -6.62 -5.98
C HIS A 106 -2.50 -5.22 -6.24
N THR A 107 -3.25 -4.18 -5.89
CA THR A 107 -2.82 -2.79 -6.07
C THR A 107 -1.56 -2.48 -5.25
N GLN A 108 -1.52 -2.95 -3.99
CA GLN A 108 -0.34 -2.80 -3.13
C GLN A 108 0.89 -3.54 -3.68
N GLN A 109 0.72 -4.73 -4.28
CA GLN A 109 1.81 -5.49 -4.88
C GLN A 109 2.41 -4.82 -6.11
N LEU A 110 1.59 -4.16 -6.95
CA LEU A 110 2.10 -3.38 -8.09
C LEU A 110 3.01 -2.25 -7.60
N HIS A 111 2.58 -1.50 -6.59
CA HIS A 111 3.37 -0.43 -5.98
C HIS A 111 4.65 -0.95 -5.28
N TYR A 112 4.55 -2.10 -4.62
CA TYR A 112 5.70 -2.75 -3.98
C TYR A 112 6.79 -3.14 -5.00
N LYS A 113 6.41 -3.56 -6.21
CA LYS A 113 7.38 -3.90 -7.27
C LYS A 113 8.18 -2.70 -7.77
N GLU A 114 7.64 -1.48 -7.70
CA GLU A 114 8.37 -0.25 -8.06
C GLU A 114 9.65 -0.10 -7.20
N LEU A 115 9.65 -0.64 -5.98
CA LEU A 115 10.78 -0.57 -5.05
C LEU A 115 12.02 -1.32 -5.54
N ASP A 116 11.88 -2.27 -6.46
CA ASP A 116 13.02 -2.98 -7.05
C ASP A 116 13.86 -2.06 -7.93
N LEU A 117 13.21 -1.18 -8.71
CA LEU A 117 13.90 -0.16 -9.51
C LEU A 117 14.54 0.90 -8.62
N ILE A 118 13.82 1.35 -7.58
CA ILE A 118 14.35 2.32 -6.61
C ILE A 118 15.58 1.74 -5.89
N ASN A 119 15.54 0.46 -5.49
CA ASN A 119 16.70 -0.19 -4.87
C ASN A 119 17.92 -0.16 -5.79
N LEU A 120 17.74 -0.42 -7.09
CA LEU A 120 18.84 -0.39 -8.06
C LEU A 120 19.45 1.02 -8.19
N GLN A 121 18.62 2.06 -8.23
CA GLN A 121 19.10 3.46 -8.24
C GLN A 121 19.92 3.78 -6.98
N PHE A 122 19.44 3.32 -5.82
CA PHE A 122 20.15 3.47 -4.54
C PHE A 122 21.45 2.66 -4.50
N GLU A 123 21.51 1.48 -5.12
CA GLU A 123 22.74 0.69 -5.24
C GLU A 123 23.78 1.42 -6.08
N TYR A 124 23.42 1.93 -7.26
CA TYR A 124 24.36 2.69 -8.11
C TYR A 124 24.92 3.92 -7.41
N PHE A 125 24.08 4.72 -6.74
CA PHE A 125 24.55 5.88 -5.98
C PHE A 125 25.40 5.46 -4.76
N GLY A 126 24.97 4.41 -4.04
CA GLY A 126 25.70 3.86 -2.91
C GLY A 126 27.10 3.38 -3.28
N GLU A 127 27.27 2.78 -4.46
CA GLU A 127 28.58 2.35 -4.97
C GLU A 127 29.54 3.53 -5.18
N LEU A 128 29.08 4.62 -5.80
CA LEU A 128 29.89 5.83 -5.98
C LEU A 128 30.31 6.43 -4.63
N LEU A 129 29.38 6.48 -3.66
CA LEU A 129 29.67 6.96 -2.31
C LEU A 129 30.71 6.09 -1.59
N GLN A 130 30.54 4.77 -1.62
CA GLN A 130 31.43 3.85 -0.94
C GLN A 130 32.84 3.86 -1.56
N GLN A 131 32.94 3.91 -2.89
CA GLN A 131 34.22 3.99 -3.59
C GLN A 131 34.94 5.31 -3.30
N THR A 132 34.20 6.42 -3.24
CA THR A 132 34.75 7.73 -2.87
C THR A 132 35.29 7.74 -1.45
N LEU A 133 34.54 7.17 -0.48
CA LEU A 133 35.02 7.00 0.90
C LEU A 133 36.31 6.19 0.96
N SER A 134 36.35 5.05 0.27
CA SER A 134 37.53 4.19 0.23
C SER A 134 38.75 4.93 -0.34
N GLY A 135 38.57 5.70 -1.41
CA GLY A 135 39.63 6.52 -2.00
C GLY A 135 40.14 7.60 -1.04
N LEU A 136 39.24 8.26 -0.31
CA LEU A 136 39.58 9.27 0.69
C LEU A 136 40.32 8.68 1.89
N ASP A 137 39.97 7.48 2.34
CA ASP A 137 40.70 6.77 3.40
C ASP A 137 42.18 6.58 3.04
N TYR A 138 42.47 6.14 1.80
CA TYR A 138 43.85 6.05 1.31
C TYR A 138 44.53 7.42 1.28
N LEU A 139 43.89 8.44 0.67
CA LEU A 139 44.51 9.77 0.55
C LEU A 139 44.83 10.41 1.90
N LYS A 140 43.95 10.25 2.88
CA LYS A 140 44.15 10.70 4.26
C LYS A 140 45.31 10.00 4.95
N GLN A 141 45.51 8.70 4.70
CA GLN A 141 46.63 7.93 5.24
C GLN A 141 47.97 8.38 4.67
N TYR A 142 48.04 8.64 3.36
CA TYR A 142 49.28 9.04 2.67
C TYR A 142 49.58 10.54 2.77
N TYR A 143 48.56 11.40 2.90
CA TYR A 143 48.68 12.85 2.95
C TYR A 143 47.96 13.46 4.16
N PRO A 144 48.46 13.20 5.38
CA PRO A 144 47.87 13.77 6.60
C PRO A 144 47.96 15.30 6.60
N ASN A 145 46.97 15.96 7.21
CA ASN A 145 46.89 17.42 7.40
C ASN A 145 46.73 18.29 6.14
N VAL A 146 46.36 17.71 4.99
CA VAL A 146 46.13 18.47 3.74
C VAL A 146 44.68 18.94 3.58
N GLY A 147 43.76 18.44 4.41
CA GLY A 147 42.32 18.77 4.36
C GLY A 147 41.42 17.59 3.98
N PHE A 148 41.99 16.46 3.55
CA PHE A 148 41.22 15.26 3.22
C PHE A 148 40.42 14.68 4.39
N GLU A 149 40.84 14.92 5.64
CA GLU A 149 40.08 14.52 6.83
C GLU A 149 38.71 15.22 6.88
N GLU A 150 38.67 16.54 6.61
CA GLU A 150 37.43 17.31 6.63
C GLU A 150 36.47 16.83 5.53
N ILE A 151 36.99 16.62 4.32
CA ILE A 151 36.24 16.06 3.19
C ILE A 151 35.72 14.66 3.52
N HIS A 152 36.57 13.80 4.09
CA HIS A 152 36.19 12.45 4.49
C HIS A 152 35.03 12.47 5.50
N VAL A 153 35.07 13.37 6.50
CA VAL A 153 33.96 13.55 7.45
C VAL A 153 32.68 13.97 6.74
N LYS A 154 32.73 14.94 5.80
CA LYS A 154 31.56 15.37 5.02
C LYS A 154 30.94 14.22 4.22
N VAL A 155 31.76 13.46 3.47
CA VAL A 155 31.29 12.32 2.67
C VAL A 155 30.77 11.19 3.57
N ARG A 156 31.42 10.93 4.71
CA ARG A 156 30.97 9.92 5.69
C ARG A 156 29.61 10.27 6.27
N ASN A 157 29.40 11.55 6.61
CA ASN A 157 28.10 12.03 7.07
C ASN A 157 27.04 11.86 5.99
N LEU A 158 27.34 12.24 4.74
CA LEU A 158 26.43 12.05 3.61
C LEU A 158 26.05 10.57 3.44
N ALA A 159 27.03 9.65 3.48
CA ALA A 159 26.79 8.20 3.40
C ALA A 159 25.95 7.68 4.58
N HIS A 160 26.21 8.17 5.79
CA HIS A 160 25.41 7.80 6.97
C HIS A 160 23.96 8.26 6.81
N TYR A 161 23.72 9.52 6.44
CA TYR A 161 22.36 10.02 6.19
C TYR A 161 21.65 9.26 5.06
N PHE A 162 22.37 8.99 3.96
CA PHE A 162 21.85 8.20 2.85
C PHE A 162 21.38 6.81 3.31
N LEU A 163 22.23 6.08 4.03
CA LEU A 163 21.90 4.77 4.58
C LEU A 163 20.77 4.83 5.60
N TYR A 164 20.77 5.82 6.47
CA TYR A 164 19.74 6.01 7.51
C TYR A 164 18.34 6.08 6.90
N TYR A 165 18.15 6.94 5.89
CA TYR A 165 16.84 7.11 5.23
C TYR A 165 16.51 6.01 4.21
N SER A 166 17.48 5.17 3.85
CA SER A 166 17.27 4.01 2.97
C SER A 166 16.58 2.82 3.64
N ILE A 167 16.50 2.83 4.99
CA ILE A 167 15.84 1.78 5.76
C ILE A 167 14.36 2.14 5.91
N ILE A 168 13.48 1.32 5.33
CA ILE A 168 12.05 1.62 5.26
C ILE A 168 11.18 0.43 5.65
N VAL A 169 9.96 0.72 6.12
CA VAL A 169 8.89 -0.29 6.24
C VAL A 169 8.29 -0.50 4.86
N SER A 170 8.80 -1.48 4.11
CA SER A 170 8.37 -1.77 2.73
C SER A 170 6.98 -2.41 2.66
N ARG A 171 6.52 -3.06 3.74
CA ARG A 171 5.12 -3.52 3.92
C ARG A 171 4.59 -3.07 5.27
N GLN A 172 3.60 -2.19 5.23
CA GLN A 172 2.95 -1.61 6.41
C GLN A 172 1.94 -2.59 7.03
N PRO A 173 1.73 -2.55 8.36
CA PRO A 173 0.62 -3.27 8.96
C PRO A 173 -0.72 -2.73 8.43
N PRO A 174 -1.78 -3.56 8.38
CA PRO A 174 -3.10 -3.11 7.99
C PRO A 174 -3.60 -2.05 8.96
N SER A 175 -4.42 -1.10 8.47
CA SER A 175 -4.92 -0.01 9.29
C SER A 175 -5.76 -0.47 10.49
N VAL A 176 -6.38 -1.65 10.39
CA VAL A 176 -7.16 -2.27 11.45
C VAL A 176 -6.76 -3.75 11.57
N ILE A 177 -6.47 -4.16 12.81
CA ILE A 177 -6.24 -5.55 13.21
C ILE A 177 -7.32 -5.94 14.20
N VAL A 178 -7.95 -7.09 14.01
CA VAL A 178 -8.94 -7.60 14.95
C VAL A 178 -8.29 -8.69 15.79
N LYS A 179 -8.25 -8.47 17.10
CA LYS A 179 -7.62 -9.37 18.05
C LYS A 179 -8.39 -10.67 18.23
N CYS A 180 -7.62 -11.75 18.41
CA CYS A 180 -8.13 -13.05 18.84
C CYS A 180 -8.68 -13.01 20.29
N GLY A 181 -9.98 -13.27 20.41
CA GLY A 181 -10.66 -13.75 21.63
C GLY A 181 -11.60 -14.91 21.22
N GLU A 182 -12.60 -15.28 22.02
CA GLU A 182 -13.63 -16.31 21.68
C GLU A 182 -14.47 -16.02 20.41
N ALA A 183 -14.12 -15.00 19.64
CA ALA A 183 -14.78 -14.56 18.42
C ALA A 183 -14.16 -15.19 17.15
N GLU A 184 -13.79 -16.48 17.19
CA GLU A 184 -13.32 -17.26 16.02
C GLU A 184 -14.30 -17.18 14.83
N ASN A 185 -15.57 -16.91 15.09
CA ASN A 185 -16.63 -16.85 14.09
C ASN A 185 -16.78 -15.49 13.38
N HIS A 186 -15.93 -14.49 13.66
CA HIS A 186 -16.06 -13.18 13.03
C HIS A 186 -15.32 -13.11 11.69
N ARG A 187 -16.07 -12.87 10.60
CA ARG A 187 -15.58 -12.88 9.20
C ARG A 187 -14.53 -11.82 8.87
N ARG A 188 -14.44 -10.76 9.69
CA ARG A 188 -13.47 -9.66 9.54
C ARG A 188 -12.16 -9.89 10.28
N SER A 189 -11.97 -11.07 10.86
CA SER A 189 -10.83 -11.32 11.72
C SER A 189 -9.56 -11.45 10.89
N ARG A 190 -8.88 -10.32 10.69
CA ARG A 190 -7.52 -10.23 10.20
C ARG A 190 -6.60 -10.67 11.33
N PHE A 191 -6.56 -11.99 11.53
CA PHE A 191 -5.84 -12.65 12.62
C PHE A 191 -4.33 -12.58 12.41
N TRP A 192 -3.89 -12.65 11.14
CA TRP A 192 -2.50 -12.70 10.71
C TRP A 192 -2.26 -11.58 9.70
N PHE A 193 -1.11 -10.93 9.79
CA PHE A 193 -0.66 -9.94 8.84
C PHE A 193 0.84 -10.01 8.70
N ASN A 194 1.37 -9.51 7.58
CA ASN A 194 2.80 -9.53 7.34
C ASN A 194 3.31 -8.11 7.28
N THR A 195 4.49 -7.88 7.84
CA THR A 195 5.25 -6.65 7.64
C THR A 195 6.64 -6.97 7.12
N GLU A 196 7.26 -5.97 6.51
CA GLU A 196 8.58 -6.12 5.93
C GLU A 196 9.35 -4.82 6.08
N ILE A 197 10.62 -4.95 6.43
CA ILE A 197 11.60 -3.88 6.39
C ILE A 197 12.54 -4.18 5.24
N ARG A 198 12.92 -3.14 4.50
CA ARG A 198 13.90 -3.23 3.42
C ARG A 198 14.96 -2.15 3.58
N ILE A 199 16.19 -2.49 3.20
CA ILE A 199 17.32 -1.56 3.14
C ILE A 199 17.65 -1.35 1.67
N LEU A 200 17.53 -0.11 1.20
CA LEU A 200 17.82 0.26 -0.19
C LEU A 200 19.30 0.63 -0.33
N GLY A 201 19.99 0.11 -1.36
CA GLY A 201 21.41 0.41 -1.56
C GLY A 201 22.37 -0.20 -0.52
N GLY A 202 21.87 -0.98 0.44
CA GLY A 202 22.69 -1.53 1.52
C GLY A 202 23.79 -2.49 1.06
N SER A 203 23.59 -3.17 -0.08
CA SER A 203 24.58 -4.06 -0.70
C SER A 203 25.88 -3.33 -1.05
N ALA A 204 25.78 -2.07 -1.50
CA ALA A 204 26.94 -1.26 -1.88
C ALA A 204 27.87 -0.98 -0.68
N PHE A 205 27.35 -1.07 0.54
CA PHE A 205 28.08 -0.86 1.78
C PHE A 205 28.42 -2.16 2.52
N GLY A 206 28.18 -3.33 1.91
CA GLY A 206 28.45 -4.64 2.50
C GLY A 206 27.57 -4.98 3.70
N ILE A 207 26.37 -4.38 3.80
CA ILE A 207 25.45 -4.69 4.90
C ILE A 207 25.01 -6.15 4.84
N ASP A 208 24.87 -6.70 3.64
CA ASP A 208 24.49 -8.10 3.43
C ASP A 208 25.55 -9.09 3.90
N THR A 209 26.84 -8.77 3.75
CA THR A 209 27.94 -9.65 4.17
C THR A 209 28.25 -9.54 5.65
N ASN A 210 28.18 -8.33 6.23
CA ASN A 210 28.62 -8.10 7.61
C ASN A 210 27.56 -8.43 8.66
N ASN A 211 26.30 -8.58 8.24
CA ASN A 211 25.15 -8.70 9.12
C ASN A 211 24.36 -9.99 8.85
N GLU A 212 25.03 -11.04 8.35
CA GLU A 212 24.43 -12.36 8.21
C GLU A 212 23.92 -12.83 9.58
N ASN A 213 22.59 -12.96 9.71
CA ASN A 213 21.85 -13.28 10.95
C ASN A 213 21.61 -12.13 11.93
N SER A 214 21.83 -10.86 11.56
CA SER A 214 21.36 -9.74 12.37
C SER A 214 19.83 -9.77 12.49
N ASN A 215 19.35 -9.77 13.72
CA ASN A 215 17.92 -9.79 14.04
C ASN A 215 17.39 -8.36 14.21
N VAL A 216 16.20 -8.14 13.67
CA VAL A 216 15.38 -6.98 13.94
C VAL A 216 14.34 -7.34 14.99
N ASN A 217 14.27 -6.53 16.04
CA ASN A 217 13.23 -6.65 17.06
C ASN A 217 12.08 -5.71 16.73
N CYS A 218 10.85 -6.20 16.81
CA CYS A 218 9.62 -5.47 16.61
C CYS A 218 8.89 -5.32 17.95
N TYR A 219 8.55 -4.08 18.30
CA TYR A 219 7.82 -3.72 19.51
C TYR A 219 6.49 -3.06 19.13
N LEU A 220 5.43 -3.43 19.84
CA LEU A 220 4.14 -2.76 19.72
C LEU A 220 4.09 -1.57 20.69
N ILE A 221 4.06 -0.35 20.16
CA ILE A 221 4.05 0.90 20.93
C ILE A 221 2.74 1.66 20.72
N THR A 222 2.39 2.55 21.65
CA THR A 222 1.21 3.42 21.46
C THR A 222 1.57 4.64 20.60
N ASP A 223 0.55 5.28 20.04
CA ASP A 223 0.68 6.56 19.31
C ASP A 223 1.31 7.66 20.19
N GLU A 224 1.07 7.67 21.50
CA GLU A 224 1.73 8.58 22.42
C GLU A 224 3.22 8.29 22.58
N THR A 225 3.63 7.03 22.67
CA THR A 225 5.04 6.65 22.69
C THR A 225 5.72 7.00 21.36
N ALA A 226 5.06 6.72 20.23
CA ALA A 226 5.56 7.10 18.92
C ALA A 226 5.76 8.62 18.79
N LYS A 227 4.80 9.43 19.29
CA LYS A 227 4.92 10.89 19.40
C LYS A 227 6.13 11.34 20.19
N GLN A 228 6.40 10.67 21.30
CA GLN A 228 7.53 11.01 22.16
C GLN A 228 8.86 10.66 21.48
N LEU A 229 8.92 9.52 20.79
CA LEU A 229 10.11 9.10 20.04
C LEU A 229 10.47 10.06 18.90
N LEU A 230 9.48 10.68 18.25
CA LEU A 230 9.73 11.72 17.23
C LEU A 230 10.45 12.95 17.79
N ASN A 231 10.23 13.26 19.07
CA ASN A 231 10.82 14.42 19.73
C ASN A 231 12.08 14.06 20.53
N ASN A 232 12.24 12.79 20.88
CA ASN A 232 13.36 12.27 21.64
C ASN A 232 13.65 10.81 21.25
N ALA A 233 14.61 10.63 20.34
CA ALA A 233 15.06 9.31 19.89
C ALA A 233 15.71 8.45 21.00
N TYR A 234 15.99 9.03 22.17
CA TYR A 234 16.57 8.33 23.33
C TYR A 234 15.53 7.93 24.39
N LEU A 235 14.24 8.03 24.07
CA LEU A 235 13.19 7.59 24.98
C LEU A 235 13.20 6.06 25.09
N ASP A 236 13.13 5.52 26.30
CA ASP A 236 13.01 4.07 26.48
C ASP A 236 11.71 3.56 25.84
N ILE A 237 11.81 2.57 24.96
CA ILE A 237 10.65 1.90 24.38
C ILE A 237 9.96 1.08 25.46
N PHE A 238 8.75 1.50 25.82
CA PHE A 238 7.83 0.67 26.61
C PHE A 238 6.90 -0.07 25.66
N GLU A 239 7.01 -1.39 25.66
CA GLU A 239 6.06 -2.24 24.93
C GLU A 239 4.67 -2.08 25.54
N SER A 240 3.63 -2.17 24.71
CA SER A 240 2.24 -2.10 25.16
C SER A 240 1.98 -3.04 26.35
N GLU A 241 1.38 -2.49 27.41
CA GLU A 241 0.94 -3.27 28.58
C GLU A 241 -0.23 -4.21 28.24
N GLU A 242 -1.00 -3.87 27.20
CA GLU A 242 -2.26 -4.53 26.85
C GLU A 242 -2.07 -5.68 25.84
N PHE A 243 -1.05 -5.57 25.00
CA PHE A 243 -0.83 -6.43 23.84
C PHE A 243 0.64 -6.80 23.64
N CYS A 244 0.89 -7.96 23.03
CA CYS A 244 2.19 -8.34 22.47
C CYS A 244 2.03 -8.66 20.99
N ILE A 245 3.14 -8.58 20.26
CA ILE A 245 3.24 -8.98 18.86
C ILE A 245 4.04 -10.28 18.75
N GLU A 246 3.55 -11.21 17.92
CA GLU A 246 4.22 -12.49 17.65
C GLU A 246 4.22 -12.75 16.13
N PRO A 247 5.37 -13.06 15.49
CA PRO A 247 6.71 -13.03 16.06
C PRO A 247 7.20 -11.59 16.30
N SER A 248 7.96 -11.40 17.38
CA SER A 248 8.57 -10.11 17.72
C SER A 248 9.96 -9.92 17.12
N THR A 249 10.48 -10.90 16.40
CA THR A 249 11.84 -10.88 15.84
C THR A 249 11.88 -11.46 14.43
N ALA A 250 12.66 -10.87 13.55
CA ALA A 250 12.95 -11.40 12.22
C ALA A 250 14.41 -11.16 11.85
N ALA A 251 15.02 -12.05 11.06
CA ALA A 251 16.39 -11.86 10.57
C ALA A 251 16.40 -11.15 9.21
N PHE A 252 17.44 -10.36 8.95
CA PHE A 252 17.71 -9.88 7.60
C PHE A 252 18.13 -11.03 6.68
N GLN A 253 17.59 -11.02 5.47
CA GLN A 253 17.88 -11.99 4.43
C GLN A 253 18.14 -11.27 3.11
N LYS A 254 19.18 -11.68 2.40
CA LYS A 254 19.38 -11.30 1.01
C LYS A 254 18.61 -12.28 0.12
N LYS A 255 17.69 -11.77 -0.69
CA LYS A 255 16.92 -12.60 -1.64
C LYS A 255 17.08 -12.04 -3.04
N ASP A 256 18.11 -12.51 -3.74
CA ASP A 256 18.47 -12.12 -5.11
C ASP A 256 18.68 -10.60 -5.27
N ALA A 257 18.48 -10.08 -6.48
CA ALA A 257 18.57 -8.66 -6.83
C ALA A 257 17.50 -7.74 -6.17
N ARG A 258 16.74 -8.24 -5.19
CA ARG A 258 15.66 -7.49 -4.51
C ARG A 258 16.09 -6.89 -3.16
N GLY A 259 17.38 -6.61 -3.01
CA GLY A 259 17.96 -5.98 -1.83
C GLY A 259 17.84 -6.81 -0.54
N ILE A 260 18.22 -6.17 0.57
CA ILE A 260 18.26 -6.75 1.91
C ILE A 260 16.92 -6.49 2.60
N LYS A 261 16.31 -7.52 3.20
CA LYS A 261 15.02 -7.37 3.87
C LYS A 261 14.85 -8.27 5.09
N ALA A 262 14.09 -7.80 6.07
CA ALA A 262 13.60 -8.59 7.19
C ALA A 262 12.08 -8.71 7.07
N LYS A 263 11.59 -9.96 7.00
CA LYS A 263 10.16 -10.27 6.88
C LYS A 263 9.62 -10.77 8.19
N PHE A 264 8.55 -10.15 8.64
CA PHE A 264 7.71 -10.64 9.72
C PHE A 264 6.48 -11.23 9.07
N ASP A 265 6.54 -12.51 8.74
CA ASP A 265 5.40 -13.24 8.22
C ASP A 265 4.53 -13.71 9.38
N ASP A 266 3.22 -13.84 9.11
CA ASP A 266 2.31 -14.51 10.03
C ASP A 266 2.18 -13.82 11.41
N MET A 267 2.33 -12.49 11.42
CA MET A 267 2.25 -11.69 12.64
C MET A 267 0.82 -11.65 13.19
N LYS A 268 0.70 -11.74 14.51
CA LYS A 268 -0.56 -11.61 15.24
C LYS A 268 -0.40 -10.75 16.49
N VAL A 269 -1.49 -10.11 16.90
CA VAL A 269 -1.57 -9.34 18.15
C VAL A 269 -2.24 -10.19 19.23
N ALA A 270 -1.49 -10.52 20.28
CA ALA A 270 -1.96 -11.33 21.41
C ALA A 270 -2.28 -10.48 22.66
N LYS A 271 -3.01 -11.06 23.62
CA LYS A 271 -3.42 -10.39 24.87
C LYS A 271 -2.41 -10.64 25.98
N LYS A 272 -1.95 -9.58 26.64
CA LYS A 272 -1.21 -9.71 27.90
C LYS A 272 -2.14 -9.80 29.13
N VAL A 273 -3.21 -9.00 29.16
CA VAL A 273 -4.12 -8.87 30.32
C VAL A 273 -5.59 -8.79 29.92
N GLN A 274 -6.53 -9.05 30.84
CA GLN A 274 -7.98 -8.95 30.60
C GLN A 274 -8.41 -7.52 30.20
N LEU A 275 -8.92 -7.31 28.98
CA LEU A 275 -9.24 -5.98 28.45
C LEU A 275 -10.75 -5.68 28.54
N ARG A 276 -11.10 -4.42 28.83
CA ARG A 276 -12.46 -3.87 28.66
C ARG A 276 -12.67 -3.47 27.19
N ARG A 277 -13.77 -3.92 26.56
CA ARG A 277 -14.04 -3.74 25.11
C ARG A 277 -14.01 -2.28 24.63
N ASP A 278 -14.38 -1.33 25.48
CA ASP A 278 -14.48 0.09 25.09
C ASP A 278 -13.19 0.88 25.24
N SER A 279 -12.26 0.43 26.08
CA SER A 279 -10.99 1.13 26.36
C SER A 279 -9.95 0.97 25.26
N VAL A 280 -10.08 -0.05 24.42
CA VAL A 280 -9.07 -0.45 23.43
C VAL A 280 -9.35 0.15 22.07
N ALA A 281 -10.62 0.28 21.71
CA ALA A 281 -11.06 0.62 20.36
C ALA A 281 -10.65 2.02 19.87
N THR A 282 -10.32 2.92 20.80
CA THR A 282 -9.97 4.31 20.50
C THR A 282 -8.46 4.55 20.48
N LYS A 283 -7.66 3.57 20.92
CA LYS A 283 -6.20 3.68 20.97
C LYS A 283 -5.59 3.35 19.61
N ARG A 284 -4.54 4.10 19.26
CA ARG A 284 -3.70 3.88 18.08
C ARG A 284 -2.37 3.26 18.51
N TYR A 285 -1.87 2.37 17.68
CA TYR A 285 -0.62 1.65 17.88
C TYR A 285 0.26 1.78 16.65
N CYS A 286 1.57 1.68 16.86
CA CYS A 286 2.56 1.56 15.80
C CYS A 286 3.48 0.37 16.10
N LEU A 287 4.08 -0.19 15.05
CA LEU A 287 5.19 -1.12 15.19
C LEU A 287 6.48 -0.32 15.16
N CYS A 288 7.32 -0.49 16.18
CA CYS A 288 8.65 0.07 16.26
C CYS A 288 9.67 -1.03 16.02
N TYR A 289 10.57 -0.80 15.08
CA TYR A 289 11.61 -1.74 14.71
C TYR A 289 12.96 -1.22 15.21
N ASN A 290 13.61 -2.03 16.05
CA ASN A 290 14.96 -1.78 16.51
C ASN A 290 15.92 -2.61 15.65
N ILE A 291 16.85 -1.92 15.00
CA ILE A 291 17.78 -2.45 14.00
C ILE A 291 19.21 -2.12 14.42
N GLN A 292 20.12 -3.06 14.29
CA GLN A 292 21.55 -2.85 14.54
C GLN A 292 22.34 -3.45 13.36
N LEU A 293 23.07 -2.61 12.65
CA LEU A 293 23.81 -2.99 11.44
C LEU A 293 25.17 -2.31 11.38
N GLN A 294 26.14 -2.99 10.76
CA GLN A 294 27.48 -2.47 10.50
C GLN A 294 27.80 -2.49 9.00
N THR A 295 28.54 -1.49 8.52
CA THR A 295 28.99 -1.39 7.11
C THR A 295 30.49 -1.61 6.95
N ASN A 296 30.92 -1.86 5.70
CA ASN A 296 32.34 -2.00 5.36
C ASN A 296 33.17 -0.73 5.60
N CYS A 297 32.55 0.45 5.56
CA CYS A 297 33.23 1.72 5.83
C CYS A 297 33.17 2.13 7.32
N GLY A 298 32.84 1.18 8.21
CA GLY A 298 32.79 1.40 9.66
C GLY A 298 31.69 2.36 10.09
N ILE A 299 30.62 2.51 9.31
CA ILE A 299 29.39 3.20 9.74
C ILE A 299 28.54 2.18 10.48
N GLU A 300 28.08 2.54 11.68
CA GLU A 300 27.16 1.73 12.48
C GLU A 300 25.76 2.36 12.46
N LEU A 301 24.76 1.55 12.11
CA LEU A 301 23.35 1.94 12.13
C LEU A 301 22.71 1.23 13.32
N VAL A 302 22.67 1.88 14.47
CA VAL A 302 22.23 1.27 15.74
C VAL A 302 20.95 1.94 16.23
N GLY A 303 19.93 1.12 16.48
CA GLY A 303 18.78 1.48 17.29
C GLY A 303 19.02 1.12 18.74
N LYS A 304 19.11 2.13 19.61
CA LYS A 304 19.49 1.87 21.01
C LYS A 304 18.32 1.33 21.83
N LYS A 305 18.68 0.49 22.79
CA LYS A 305 17.93 0.21 24.02
C LYS A 305 18.95 0.33 25.16
N GLY A 306 18.94 1.45 25.89
CA GLY A 306 19.82 1.67 27.05
C GLY A 306 20.51 3.04 27.12
N ALA A 307 20.04 3.85 28.07
CA ALA A 307 20.65 4.98 28.79
C ALA A 307 21.98 5.61 28.26
N ALA A 308 21.88 6.85 27.74
CA ALA A 308 22.97 7.85 27.70
C ALA A 308 22.37 9.29 27.62
N PRO A 309 23.12 10.37 27.90
CA PRO A 309 22.62 11.54 28.61
C PRO A 309 21.74 12.48 27.77
N LYS A 310 20.75 13.05 28.46
CA LYS A 310 19.76 14.02 27.94
C LYS A 310 20.43 15.21 27.25
N GLN A 311 20.30 15.31 25.93
CA GLN A 311 20.36 16.57 25.21
C GLN A 311 19.04 16.78 24.46
N ASN A 312 18.41 17.92 24.70
CA ASN A 312 17.16 18.32 24.05
C ASN A 312 17.44 18.68 22.59
N PHE A 313 16.90 17.90 21.65
CA PHE A 313 16.83 18.30 20.25
C PHE A 313 15.41 18.86 19.95
N PRO A 314 15.29 20.04 19.31
CA PRO A 314 13.98 20.62 18.99
C PRO A 314 13.31 19.89 17.81
N ASN A 315 11.97 19.90 17.77
CA ASN A 315 11.11 19.29 16.73
C ASN A 315 11.65 19.49 15.30
N VAL A 316 12.08 18.40 14.63
CA VAL A 316 12.69 18.45 13.30
C VAL A 316 11.72 17.93 12.23
N ASN A 317 11.61 18.68 11.13
CA ASN A 317 10.96 18.26 9.89
C ASN A 317 12.01 17.55 9.02
N TRP A 318 12.02 16.21 9.03
CA TRP A 318 13.14 15.37 8.62
C TRP A 318 13.52 15.42 7.13
N TYR A 319 12.61 15.84 6.26
CA TYR A 319 12.85 15.90 4.81
C TYR A 319 13.32 17.27 4.29
N ASN A 320 13.28 18.32 5.13
CA ASN A 320 13.50 19.69 4.70
C ASN A 320 14.31 20.50 5.73
N ARG A 321 15.62 20.25 5.87
CA ARG A 321 16.60 21.30 6.20
C ARG A 321 18.06 20.86 6.13
N GLU A 322 18.92 21.86 5.89
CA GLU A 322 20.38 21.82 5.94
C GLU A 322 20.91 21.14 7.21
N LEU A 323 21.94 20.32 7.01
CA LEU A 323 22.60 19.43 7.95
C LEU A 323 23.07 20.19 9.21
N PRO A 324 22.69 19.79 10.43
CA PRO A 324 23.43 20.17 11.64
C PRO A 324 24.81 19.49 11.62
N GLU A 325 25.86 20.18 12.10
CA GLU A 325 27.23 19.64 12.30
C GLU A 325 27.34 18.50 13.33
N ALA A 326 26.22 17.98 13.85
CA ALA A 326 26.18 16.96 14.90
C ALA A 326 26.14 15.53 14.35
N GLU A 327 26.64 14.57 15.15
CA GLU A 327 26.54 13.14 14.88
C GLU A 327 25.09 12.74 14.53
N PRO A 328 24.87 11.87 13.52
CA PRO A 328 23.51 11.48 13.13
C PRO A 328 22.79 10.74 14.26
N PRO A 329 21.48 10.98 14.45
CA PRO A 329 20.73 10.40 15.55
C PRO A 329 20.66 8.87 15.47
N GLU A 330 20.76 8.20 16.63
CA GLU A 330 20.57 6.76 16.80
C GLU A 330 19.06 6.37 16.66
N PHE A 331 18.80 5.13 16.22
CA PHE A 331 17.65 4.76 15.37
C PHE A 331 16.41 4.14 16.06
N GLU A 332 15.19 4.51 15.62
CA GLU A 332 13.97 3.69 15.72
C GLU A 332 13.05 3.89 14.49
N LEU A 333 12.75 2.83 13.74
CA LEU A 333 11.85 2.89 12.57
C LEU A 333 10.42 2.55 13.00
N VAL A 334 9.48 3.42 12.67
CA VAL A 334 8.08 3.30 13.11
C VAL A 334 7.15 3.09 11.91
N SER A 335 6.23 2.14 12.02
CA SER A 335 5.18 1.90 11.02
C SER A 335 4.11 2.99 11.02
N LEU A 336 3.27 3.00 9.98
CA LEU A 336 2.04 3.78 10.02
C LEU A 336 1.12 3.32 11.17
N PRO A 337 0.35 4.25 11.77
CA PRO A 337 -0.54 3.93 12.90
C PRO A 337 -1.70 3.03 12.48
N PHE A 338 -2.08 2.11 13.36
CA PHE A 338 -3.22 1.21 13.19
C PHE A 338 -3.99 1.03 14.50
N ALA A 339 -5.21 0.49 14.45
CA ALA A 339 -5.97 0.13 15.63
C ALA A 339 -6.06 -1.38 15.82
N VAL A 340 -6.05 -1.79 17.08
CA VAL A 340 -6.37 -3.15 17.51
C VAL A 340 -7.80 -3.17 18.02
N LEU A 341 -8.67 -3.98 17.41
CA LEU A 341 -10.08 -4.07 17.78
C LEU A 341 -10.39 -5.37 18.51
N VAL A 342 -11.25 -5.30 19.54
CA VAL A 342 -11.77 -6.47 20.29
C VAL A 342 -13.16 -6.89 19.77
N GLY A 343 -13.56 -6.38 18.60
CA GLY A 343 -14.84 -6.63 17.93
C GLY A 343 -15.05 -5.66 16.75
N PRO A 344 -16.08 -5.87 15.91
CA PRO A 344 -16.35 -5.00 14.78
C PRO A 344 -16.74 -3.59 15.25
N LYS A 345 -15.96 -2.58 14.86
CA LYS A 345 -16.24 -1.15 15.12
C LYS A 345 -16.00 -0.35 13.83
N ALA A 346 -17.07 -0.19 13.07
CA ALA A 346 -17.03 0.40 11.73
C ALA A 346 -16.66 1.90 11.76
N ASP A 347 -17.01 2.60 12.83
CA ASP A 347 -16.66 4.01 13.08
C ASP A 347 -15.14 4.21 13.22
N VAL A 348 -14.47 3.32 13.96
CA VAL A 348 -13.01 3.33 14.13
C VAL A 348 -12.33 3.04 12.80
N GLU A 349 -12.81 2.03 12.07
CA GLU A 349 -12.30 1.70 10.73
C GLU A 349 -12.50 2.84 9.73
N ALA A 350 -13.64 3.53 9.79
CA ALA A 350 -13.95 4.68 8.95
C ALA A 350 -13.01 5.85 9.22
N LYS A 351 -12.72 6.14 10.50
CA LYS A 351 -11.76 7.18 10.88
C LYS A 351 -10.34 6.86 10.37
N LEU A 352 -9.88 5.63 10.55
CA LEU A 352 -8.57 5.17 10.06
C LEU A 352 -8.50 5.14 8.53
N PHE A 353 -9.60 4.83 7.85
CA PHE A 353 -9.70 4.96 6.40
C PHE A 353 -9.44 6.41 5.97
N LEU A 354 -10.09 7.39 6.60
CA LEU A 354 -9.85 8.81 6.29
C LEU A 354 -8.40 9.23 6.58
N GLU A 355 -7.86 8.79 7.71
CA GLU A 355 -6.49 9.09 8.13
C GLU A 355 -5.46 8.54 7.12
N ARG A 356 -5.54 7.25 6.76
CA ARG A 356 -4.64 6.66 5.76
C ARG A 356 -4.78 7.28 4.36
N SER A 357 -5.98 7.72 4.01
CA SER A 357 -6.27 8.29 2.69
C SER A 357 -5.78 9.74 2.54
N PHE A 358 -5.91 10.55 3.60
CA PHE A 358 -5.85 12.01 3.48
C PHE A 358 -4.92 12.72 4.47
N ALA A 359 -4.55 12.10 5.59
CA ALA A 359 -3.53 12.67 6.47
C ALA A 359 -2.15 12.56 5.81
N ASP A 360 -1.19 13.35 6.30
CA ASP A 360 0.17 13.40 5.76
C ASP A 360 1.14 12.71 6.72
N LEU A 361 0.89 11.44 7.03
CA LEU A 361 1.60 10.72 8.10
C LEU A 361 3.07 10.44 7.77
N VAL A 362 3.42 10.44 6.49
CA VAL A 362 4.81 10.21 6.04
C VAL A 362 5.68 11.44 6.31
N ARG A 363 5.22 12.64 5.91
CA ARG A 363 6.00 13.89 6.13
C ARG A 363 5.78 14.44 7.53
N HIS A 364 4.57 14.25 8.06
CA HIS A 364 4.12 14.78 9.33
C HIS A 364 3.37 13.66 10.09
N PRO A 365 4.08 12.78 10.81
CA PRO A 365 3.48 11.64 11.52
C PRO A 365 2.37 12.03 12.51
N LEU A 366 2.35 13.29 12.95
CA LEU A 366 1.35 13.85 13.87
C LEU A 366 0.27 14.68 13.17
N SER A 367 0.19 14.61 11.85
CA SER A 367 -0.79 15.36 11.08
C SER A 367 -2.21 14.92 11.39
N ASP A 368 -3.07 15.90 11.55
CA ASP A 368 -4.51 15.68 11.63
C ASP A 368 -5.09 15.37 10.25
N ILE A 369 -6.26 14.73 10.25
CA ILE A 369 -7.05 14.54 9.05
C ILE A 369 -7.48 15.94 8.55
N PRO A 370 -7.30 16.26 7.26
CA PRO A 370 -7.75 17.54 6.73
C PRO A 370 -9.27 17.69 6.90
N THR A 371 -9.77 18.93 6.93
CA THR A 371 -11.23 19.16 7.07
C THR A 371 -11.98 18.92 5.76
N HIS A 372 -11.30 19.09 4.62
CA HIS A 372 -11.86 18.98 3.28
C HIS A 372 -10.89 18.29 2.33
N VAL A 373 -11.42 17.60 1.32
CA VAL A 373 -10.65 16.96 0.24
C VAL A 373 -11.31 17.19 -1.12
N SER A 374 -10.60 17.01 -2.22
CA SER A 374 -11.24 17.07 -3.54
C SER A 374 -12.21 15.91 -3.76
N CYS A 375 -13.23 16.12 -4.58
CA CYS A 375 -14.17 15.07 -4.97
C CYS A 375 -13.47 13.87 -5.64
N ALA A 376 -12.43 14.13 -6.44
CA ALA A 376 -11.68 13.10 -7.13
C ALA A 376 -10.91 12.21 -6.14
N GLU A 377 -10.17 12.81 -5.20
CA GLU A 377 -9.42 12.07 -4.19
C GLU A 377 -10.33 11.21 -3.31
N MET A 378 -11.49 11.73 -2.91
CA MET A 378 -12.46 10.93 -2.16
C MET A 378 -13.00 9.75 -2.98
N ALA A 379 -13.34 9.97 -4.25
CA ALA A 379 -13.87 8.92 -5.10
C ALA A 379 -12.86 7.77 -5.29
N ASP A 380 -11.59 8.09 -5.49
CA ASP A 380 -10.52 7.10 -5.63
C ASP A 380 -10.27 6.34 -4.31
N ALA A 381 -10.30 7.03 -3.17
CA ALA A 381 -10.20 6.40 -1.86
C ALA A 381 -11.37 5.43 -1.59
N LEU A 382 -12.60 5.84 -1.91
CA LEU A 382 -13.80 5.00 -1.79
C LEU A 382 -13.71 3.76 -2.66
N GLU A 383 -13.26 3.89 -3.91
CA GLU A 383 -13.04 2.76 -4.82
C GLU A 383 -12.05 1.77 -4.22
N MET A 384 -10.86 2.25 -3.81
CA MET A 384 -9.83 1.41 -3.19
C MET A 384 -10.38 0.64 -1.97
N LYS A 385 -11.09 1.36 -1.08
CA LYS A 385 -11.64 0.77 0.14
C LYS A 385 -12.75 -0.24 -0.14
N PHE A 386 -13.64 0.04 -1.09
CA PHE A 386 -14.75 -0.86 -1.43
C PHE A 386 -14.23 -2.19 -1.97
N GLN A 387 -13.27 -2.14 -2.90
CA GLN A 387 -12.65 -3.33 -3.47
C GLN A 387 -11.87 -4.11 -2.40
N ALA A 388 -11.16 -3.42 -1.51
CA ALA A 388 -10.44 -4.06 -0.41
C ALA A 388 -11.38 -4.81 0.57
N ILE A 389 -12.60 -4.31 0.79
CA ILE A 389 -13.61 -5.03 1.60
C ILE A 389 -14.14 -6.24 0.80
N ILE A 390 -14.40 -6.09 -0.50
CA ILE A 390 -14.86 -7.19 -1.37
C ILE A 390 -13.87 -8.35 -1.41
N GLU A 391 -12.58 -8.08 -1.39
CA GLU A 391 -11.51 -9.08 -1.44
C GLU A 391 -11.10 -9.61 -0.06
N THR A 392 -11.75 -9.18 1.02
CA THR A 392 -11.44 -9.71 2.35
C THR A 392 -11.77 -11.21 2.40
N PRO A 393 -10.80 -12.08 2.77
CA PRO A 393 -11.02 -13.52 2.84
C PRO A 393 -12.22 -13.88 3.72
N GLN A 394 -13.03 -14.83 3.27
CA GLN A 394 -14.23 -15.24 4.02
C GLN A 394 -13.97 -16.31 5.07
N LYS A 395 -12.99 -17.18 4.83
CA LYS A 395 -12.57 -18.24 5.74
C LYS A 395 -11.06 -18.13 6.02
N ASN A 396 -10.64 -18.65 7.17
CA ASN A 396 -9.23 -18.64 7.58
C ASN A 396 -8.33 -19.51 6.68
N THR A 397 -8.92 -20.48 5.97
CA THR A 397 -8.22 -21.32 4.97
C THR A 397 -8.08 -20.63 3.61
N ASP A 398 -8.85 -19.57 3.38
CA ASP A 398 -8.78 -18.85 2.12
C ASP A 398 -7.54 -17.95 2.17
N GLY A 399 -6.50 -18.34 1.41
CA GLY A 399 -5.33 -17.50 1.24
C GLY A 399 -5.70 -16.14 0.63
N PRO A 400 -4.84 -15.11 0.76
CA PRO A 400 -5.10 -13.81 0.17
C PRO A 400 -5.18 -13.94 -1.35
N SER A 401 -6.36 -13.69 -1.92
CA SER A 401 -6.56 -13.68 -3.37
C SER A 401 -5.99 -12.40 -3.97
N VAL A 402 -5.09 -12.52 -4.94
CA VAL A 402 -4.51 -11.39 -5.68
C VAL A 402 -5.29 -11.22 -6.98
N VAL A 403 -6.42 -10.53 -6.93
CA VAL A 403 -7.29 -10.30 -8.09
C VAL A 403 -7.21 -8.84 -8.51
N GLN A 404 -7.26 -8.58 -9.81
CA GLN A 404 -7.34 -7.22 -10.30
C GLN A 404 -8.72 -6.63 -9.93
N PRO A 405 -8.78 -5.49 -9.23
CA PRO A 405 -10.05 -4.93 -8.79
C PRO A 405 -10.86 -4.36 -9.96
N ARG A 406 -12.19 -4.52 -9.89
CA ARG A 406 -13.12 -3.88 -10.83
C ARG A 406 -13.22 -2.38 -10.51
N LYS A 407 -12.71 -1.52 -11.38
CA LYS A 407 -12.80 -0.06 -11.22
C LYS A 407 -14.26 0.41 -11.29
N PHE A 408 -14.59 1.45 -10.53
CA PHE A 408 -15.86 2.13 -10.64
C PHE A 408 -15.93 2.94 -11.94
N ALA A 409 -17.12 2.97 -12.53
CA ALA A 409 -17.40 3.89 -13.62
C ALA A 409 -17.43 5.34 -13.10
N MET A 410 -17.21 6.32 -13.98
CA MET A 410 -17.24 7.73 -13.61
C MET A 410 -18.57 8.15 -13.00
N GLN A 411 -19.69 7.61 -13.52
CA GLN A 411 -21.03 7.87 -13.01
C GLN A 411 -21.18 7.37 -11.56
N THR A 412 -20.60 6.21 -11.24
CA THR A 412 -20.59 5.67 -9.86
C THR A 412 -19.79 6.56 -8.93
N LYS A 413 -18.61 7.03 -9.35
CA LYS A 413 -17.78 7.96 -8.58
C LYS A 413 -18.53 9.26 -8.27
N GLN A 414 -19.15 9.85 -9.29
CA GLN A 414 -19.97 11.06 -9.15
C GLN A 414 -21.16 10.83 -8.23
N HIS A 415 -21.90 9.73 -8.41
CA HIS A 415 -23.03 9.37 -7.57
C HIS A 415 -22.63 9.30 -6.10
N LEU A 416 -21.55 8.59 -5.75
CA LEU A 416 -21.09 8.45 -4.37
C LEU A 416 -20.68 9.78 -3.75
N VAL A 417 -19.92 10.60 -4.47
CA VAL A 417 -19.42 11.87 -3.93
C VAL A 417 -20.54 12.88 -3.74
N MET A 418 -21.46 13.00 -4.70
CA MET A 418 -22.59 13.94 -4.60
C MET A 418 -23.48 13.68 -3.37
N ARG A 419 -23.58 12.42 -2.94
CA ARG A 419 -24.31 12.06 -1.71
C ARG A 419 -23.72 12.62 -0.44
N MET A 420 -22.41 12.86 -0.43
CA MET A 420 -21.73 13.47 0.72
C MET A 420 -21.76 15.00 0.67
N LYS A 421 -22.55 15.59 -0.25
CA LYS A 421 -22.81 17.04 -0.37
C LYS A 421 -21.52 17.86 -0.48
N PRO A 422 -20.77 17.71 -1.60
CA PRO A 422 -19.62 18.57 -1.86
C PRO A 422 -20.07 20.02 -2.01
N ASN A 423 -19.16 20.95 -1.73
CA ASN A 423 -19.41 22.36 -1.96
C ASN A 423 -19.34 22.71 -3.46
N GLN A 424 -19.77 23.92 -3.82
CA GLN A 424 -19.77 24.39 -5.21
C GLN A 424 -18.37 24.47 -5.85
N GLN A 425 -17.32 24.47 -5.04
CA GLN A 425 -15.92 24.48 -5.48
C GLN A 425 -15.35 23.08 -5.75
N GLY A 426 -16.15 22.02 -5.57
CA GLY A 426 -15.71 20.64 -5.80
C GLY A 426 -14.91 20.02 -4.65
N PHE A 427 -14.98 20.62 -3.45
CA PHE A 427 -14.41 20.06 -2.24
C PHE A 427 -15.48 19.42 -1.35
N LEU A 428 -15.09 18.34 -0.68
CA LEU A 428 -15.94 17.54 0.19
C LEU A 428 -15.52 17.72 1.66
N PRO A 429 -16.42 18.18 2.55
CA PRO A 429 -16.19 18.15 3.99
C PRO A 429 -16.09 16.70 4.48
N LEU A 430 -14.95 16.32 5.08
CA LEU A 430 -14.72 14.93 5.51
C LEU A 430 -15.64 14.49 6.65
N ASP A 431 -16.12 15.42 7.46
CA ASP A 431 -17.13 15.16 8.48
C ASP A 431 -18.43 14.57 7.90
N ASN A 432 -18.77 14.88 6.65
CA ASN A 432 -19.97 14.33 6.00
C ASN A 432 -19.85 12.82 5.80
N PHE A 433 -18.65 12.28 5.57
CA PHE A 433 -18.45 10.83 5.50
C PHE A 433 -18.80 10.14 6.83
N MET A 434 -18.48 10.79 7.95
CA MET A 434 -18.67 10.24 9.29
C MET A 434 -20.07 10.49 9.87
N LYS A 435 -20.70 11.62 9.52
CA LYS A 435 -21.89 12.13 10.21
C LYS A 435 -23.14 12.18 9.34
N LEU A 436 -23.00 12.37 8.02
CA LEU A 436 -24.15 12.58 7.16
C LEU A 436 -24.95 11.28 7.02
N PRO A 437 -26.23 11.26 7.41
CA PRO A 437 -27.04 10.07 7.29
C PRO A 437 -27.48 9.86 5.84
N VAL A 438 -27.39 8.61 5.38
CA VAL A 438 -27.96 8.21 4.09
C VAL A 438 -29.48 8.36 4.17
N ALA A 439 -30.06 8.94 3.12
CA ALA A 439 -31.50 9.13 2.95
C ALA A 439 -32.19 10.15 3.87
N GLU A 440 -31.43 11.02 4.53
CA GLU A 440 -31.97 12.11 5.37
C GLU A 440 -33.07 12.93 4.65
N GLU A 441 -32.83 13.29 3.38
CA GLU A 441 -33.72 14.10 2.55
C GLU A 441 -35.07 13.43 2.26
N PHE A 442 -35.12 12.10 2.32
CA PHE A 442 -36.34 11.34 2.05
C PHE A 442 -37.23 11.21 3.29
N GLN A 443 -36.65 11.31 4.51
CA GLN A 443 -37.45 11.38 5.73
C GLN A 443 -38.16 12.73 5.86
N GLN A 444 -37.48 13.84 5.53
CA GLN A 444 -38.07 15.19 5.56
C GLN A 444 -39.23 15.34 4.57
N LYS A 445 -39.20 14.63 3.43
CA LYS A 445 -40.33 14.57 2.48
C LYS A 445 -41.48 13.69 2.98
N LYS A 446 -41.24 12.72 3.87
CA LYS A 446 -42.27 11.83 4.43
C LYS A 446 -43.05 12.51 5.56
N SER A 447 -42.47 13.48 6.27
CA SER A 447 -43.20 14.29 7.26
C SER A 447 -44.30 15.17 6.67
N THR A 448 -44.34 15.37 5.35
CA THR A 448 -45.40 16.11 4.64
C THR A 448 -46.39 15.23 3.88
N ALA A 449 -46.19 13.90 3.84
CA ALA A 449 -47.09 12.98 3.16
C ALA A 449 -47.25 11.66 3.96
N ALA A 450 -48.40 11.54 4.64
CA ALA A 450 -48.99 10.31 5.17
C ALA A 450 -48.05 9.39 5.98
N ALA A 451 -47.89 9.73 7.27
CA ALA A 451 -47.48 8.78 8.29
C ALA A 451 -48.62 7.76 8.53
N ALA A 452 -48.43 6.53 8.07
CA ALA A 452 -48.85 5.30 8.75
C ALA A 452 -48.49 4.07 7.91
N THR A 453 -47.93 3.05 8.57
CA THR A 453 -47.82 1.62 8.17
C THR A 453 -46.54 1.05 7.58
N ASP A 454 -45.48 1.83 7.27
CA ASP A 454 -44.22 1.23 6.83
C ASP A 454 -43.04 1.72 7.68
N GLY A 455 -42.40 0.77 8.37
CA GLY A 455 -41.53 0.97 9.54
C GLY A 455 -40.43 2.02 9.38
N ASP A 456 -40.00 2.56 10.52
CA ASP A 456 -38.97 3.60 10.59
C ASP A 456 -37.71 3.20 9.81
N TRP A 457 -37.34 4.02 8.84
CA TRP A 457 -36.10 3.81 8.09
C TRP A 457 -34.91 4.07 9.01
N LYS A 458 -33.99 3.11 9.09
CA LYS A 458 -32.75 3.27 9.86
C LYS A 458 -31.85 4.29 9.16
N LEU A 459 -31.80 5.52 9.70
CA LEU A 459 -30.77 6.49 9.32
C LEU A 459 -29.41 5.98 9.79
N VAL A 460 -28.49 5.77 8.85
CA VAL A 460 -27.11 5.37 9.13
C VAL A 460 -26.16 6.35 8.48
N PRO A 461 -25.00 6.64 9.09
CA PRO A 461 -23.96 7.42 8.43
C PRO A 461 -23.51 6.81 7.11
N PHE A 462 -22.99 7.64 6.21
CA PHE A 462 -22.51 7.21 4.89
C PHE A 462 -21.52 6.04 4.97
N TYR A 463 -20.52 6.10 5.86
CA TYR A 463 -19.51 5.05 5.96
C TYR A 463 -20.11 3.68 6.30
N ASP A 464 -21.11 3.61 7.20
CA ASP A 464 -21.71 2.35 7.65
C ASP A 464 -22.53 1.73 6.51
N TRP A 465 -23.33 2.55 5.81
CA TRP A 465 -24.03 2.11 4.60
C TRP A 465 -23.04 1.60 3.53
N PHE A 466 -22.00 2.37 3.25
CA PHE A 466 -21.03 2.05 2.21
C PHE A 466 -20.24 0.77 2.50
N PHE A 467 -19.69 0.65 3.72
CA PHE A 467 -18.97 -0.56 4.14
C PHE A 467 -19.91 -1.76 4.15
N LYS A 468 -21.15 -1.60 4.62
CA LYS A 468 -22.11 -2.70 4.69
C LYS A 468 -22.44 -3.28 3.32
N LEU A 469 -22.60 -2.43 2.31
CA LEU A 469 -22.81 -2.88 0.93
C LEU A 469 -21.62 -3.69 0.41
N ALA A 470 -20.39 -3.21 0.64
CA ALA A 470 -19.19 -3.94 0.23
C ALA A 470 -19.12 -5.34 0.87
N GLU A 471 -19.51 -5.49 2.13
CA GLU A 471 -19.53 -6.81 2.78
C GLU A 471 -20.68 -7.72 2.32
N ILE A 472 -21.82 -7.16 1.93
CA ILE A 472 -22.88 -7.95 1.27
C ILE A 472 -22.35 -8.48 -0.08
N VAL A 473 -21.64 -7.65 -0.83
CA VAL A 473 -21.01 -8.06 -2.08
C VAL A 473 -19.99 -9.16 -1.82
N ASN A 474 -19.03 -8.93 -0.91
CA ASN A 474 -18.05 -9.94 -0.50
C ASN A 474 -18.75 -11.28 -0.18
N LYS A 475 -19.75 -11.25 0.71
CA LYS A 475 -20.34 -12.46 1.28
C LYS A 475 -21.25 -13.22 0.32
N TYR A 476 -22.09 -12.52 -0.43
CA TYR A 476 -23.22 -13.14 -1.14
C TYR A 476 -23.14 -12.97 -2.65
N LEU A 477 -22.44 -11.94 -3.14
CA LEU A 477 -22.51 -11.53 -4.53
C LEU A 477 -21.13 -11.46 -5.21
N TYR A 478 -20.09 -12.06 -4.61
CA TYR A 478 -18.71 -11.96 -5.07
C TYR A 478 -18.54 -12.36 -6.54
N SER A 479 -19.01 -13.55 -6.93
CA SER A 479 -18.95 -14.01 -8.34
C SER A 479 -19.67 -13.03 -9.26
N MET A 480 -20.93 -12.70 -8.96
CA MET A 480 -21.73 -11.79 -9.77
C MET A 480 -21.11 -10.38 -9.91
N TRP A 481 -20.36 -9.92 -8.89
CA TRP A 481 -19.64 -8.64 -8.95
C TRP A 481 -18.49 -8.67 -9.95
N TYR A 482 -17.66 -9.72 -9.89
CA TYR A 482 -16.51 -9.90 -10.79
C TYR A 482 -16.93 -10.27 -12.21
N ASP A 483 -18.01 -11.03 -12.36
CA ASP A 483 -18.62 -11.37 -13.65
C ASP A 483 -19.32 -10.15 -14.30
N GLY A 484 -19.31 -8.99 -13.64
CA GLY A 484 -19.88 -7.75 -14.17
C GLY A 484 -21.42 -7.69 -14.17
N LEU A 485 -22.08 -8.64 -13.52
CA LEU A 485 -23.56 -8.77 -13.52
C LEU A 485 -24.26 -7.80 -12.56
N ILE A 486 -23.49 -7.13 -11.70
CA ILE A 486 -23.99 -6.13 -10.76
C ILE A 486 -23.65 -4.74 -11.31
N PHE A 487 -24.68 -3.92 -11.49
CA PHE A 487 -24.53 -2.50 -11.84
C PHE A 487 -23.97 -1.71 -10.64
N GLY A 488 -24.46 -2.00 -9.44
CA GLY A 488 -23.97 -1.42 -8.19
C GLY A 488 -24.71 -0.14 -7.81
N PHE A 489 -24.00 0.96 -7.62
CA PHE A 489 -24.61 2.22 -7.14
C PHE A 489 -25.46 2.87 -8.23
N CYS A 490 -26.77 2.97 -8.01
CA CYS A 490 -27.73 3.51 -8.97
C CYS A 490 -29.05 3.86 -8.29
N SER A 491 -29.52 5.09 -8.54
CA SER A 491 -30.79 5.55 -8.01
C SER A 491 -31.97 4.81 -8.63
N LYS A 492 -33.13 4.86 -7.96
CA LYS A 492 -34.36 4.31 -8.51
C LYS A 492 -34.69 4.98 -9.85
N GLU A 493 -34.60 6.30 -9.89
CA GLU A 493 -34.92 7.10 -11.08
C GLU A 493 -33.96 6.80 -12.24
N ASP A 494 -32.65 6.77 -11.98
CA ASP A 494 -31.65 6.42 -12.99
C ASP A 494 -31.88 5.00 -13.51
N ALA A 495 -32.15 4.05 -12.61
CA ALA A 495 -32.44 2.67 -12.99
C ALA A 495 -33.69 2.60 -13.89
N GLU A 496 -34.78 3.29 -13.54
CA GLU A 496 -35.98 3.31 -14.39
C GLU A 496 -35.69 3.94 -15.76
N ASN A 497 -34.94 5.04 -15.81
CA ASN A 497 -34.57 5.71 -17.06
C ASN A 497 -33.72 4.80 -17.95
N ILE A 498 -32.71 4.14 -17.37
CA ILE A 498 -31.86 3.16 -18.06
C ILE A 498 -32.72 2.02 -18.62
N LEU A 499 -33.59 1.42 -17.80
CA LEU A 499 -34.43 0.30 -18.21
C LEU A 499 -35.43 0.68 -19.32
N ARG A 500 -36.02 1.89 -19.27
CA ARG A 500 -36.93 2.38 -20.32
C ARG A 500 -36.26 2.39 -21.69
N CYS A 501 -34.98 2.73 -21.76
CA CYS A 501 -34.19 2.79 -23.00
C CYS A 501 -33.87 1.42 -23.61
N ILE A 502 -33.98 0.33 -22.86
CA ILE A 502 -33.69 -1.02 -23.36
C ILE A 502 -34.96 -1.63 -23.99
N PRO A 503 -34.98 -2.01 -25.27
CA PRO A 503 -36.20 -2.52 -25.92
C PRO A 503 -36.71 -3.86 -25.36
N ARG A 504 -35.80 -4.70 -24.87
CA ARG A 504 -36.10 -6.06 -24.38
C ARG A 504 -36.44 -6.06 -22.89
N SER A 505 -36.94 -7.20 -22.41
CA SER A 505 -37.10 -7.43 -20.97
C SER A 505 -35.72 -7.56 -20.32
N VAL A 506 -35.47 -6.76 -19.29
CA VAL A 506 -34.14 -6.61 -18.70
C VAL A 506 -34.25 -6.34 -17.21
N LEU A 507 -33.31 -6.88 -16.43
CA LEU A 507 -33.11 -6.55 -15.03
C LEU A 507 -31.79 -5.82 -14.79
N LEU A 508 -31.75 -5.06 -13.72
CA LEU A 508 -30.59 -4.33 -13.24
C LEU A 508 -30.44 -4.55 -11.73
N VAL A 509 -29.34 -5.20 -11.35
CA VAL A 509 -28.98 -5.43 -9.94
C VAL A 509 -28.21 -4.22 -9.42
N ARG A 510 -28.80 -3.53 -8.44
CA ARG A 510 -28.26 -2.30 -7.86
C ARG A 510 -28.29 -2.32 -6.33
N PHE A 511 -27.49 -1.47 -5.72
CA PHE A 511 -27.54 -1.26 -4.29
C PHE A 511 -28.72 -0.36 -3.92
N SER A 512 -29.26 -0.55 -2.72
CA SER A 512 -30.28 0.36 -2.23
C SER A 512 -29.66 1.69 -1.81
N ASP A 513 -30.14 2.74 -2.47
CA ASP A 513 -29.73 4.12 -2.23
C ASP A 513 -30.35 4.75 -1.00
N ILE A 514 -31.37 4.12 -0.41
CA ILE A 514 -32.14 4.69 0.70
C ILE A 514 -32.27 3.75 1.89
N GLU A 515 -32.25 2.44 1.67
CA GLU A 515 -32.41 1.46 2.74
C GLU A 515 -31.07 0.80 3.05
N TYR A 516 -30.75 0.75 4.33
CA TYR A 516 -29.55 0.10 4.82
C TYR A 516 -29.53 -1.40 4.50
N ALA A 517 -28.38 -1.89 4.03
CA ALA A 517 -28.11 -3.32 3.85
C ALA A 517 -29.04 -4.07 2.87
N LYS A 518 -29.64 -3.38 1.88
CA LYS A 518 -30.51 -4.00 0.87
C LYS A 518 -29.91 -3.97 -0.54
N ILE A 519 -30.12 -5.06 -1.27
CA ILE A 519 -29.86 -5.17 -2.71
C ILE A 519 -31.20 -5.06 -3.43
N LYS A 520 -31.25 -4.24 -4.48
CA LYS A 520 -32.44 -3.96 -5.27
C LYS A 520 -32.32 -4.57 -6.65
N ILE A 521 -33.41 -5.15 -7.15
CA ILE A 521 -33.52 -5.64 -8.52
C ILE A 521 -34.60 -4.82 -9.20
N SER A 522 -34.19 -3.93 -10.09
CA SER A 522 -35.10 -3.18 -10.95
C SER A 522 -35.33 -4.01 -12.22
N VAL A 523 -36.58 -4.26 -12.58
CA VAL A 523 -36.94 -5.16 -13.67
C VAL A 523 -37.90 -4.45 -14.62
N LYS A 524 -37.58 -4.47 -15.92
CA LYS A 524 -38.54 -4.17 -16.99
C LYS A 524 -39.02 -5.48 -17.60
N SER A 525 -40.31 -5.74 -17.49
CA SER A 525 -40.96 -6.92 -18.09
C SER A 525 -41.14 -6.76 -19.61
N ARG A 526 -41.53 -7.83 -20.30
CA ARG A 526 -41.87 -7.79 -21.75
C ARG A 526 -43.03 -6.86 -22.08
N THR A 527 -43.92 -6.59 -21.13
CA THR A 527 -45.03 -5.63 -21.31
C THR A 527 -44.58 -4.16 -21.18
N GLY A 528 -43.33 -3.93 -20.77
CA GLY A 528 -42.77 -2.61 -20.50
C GLY A 528 -42.99 -2.10 -19.08
N GLU A 529 -43.73 -2.84 -18.24
CA GLU A 529 -43.93 -2.49 -16.82
C GLU A 529 -42.60 -2.62 -16.05
N ILE A 530 -42.27 -1.58 -15.26
CA ILE A 530 -41.08 -1.55 -14.40
C ILE A 530 -41.47 -1.84 -12.95
N ARG A 531 -40.83 -2.85 -12.36
CA ARG A 531 -41.03 -3.27 -10.97
C ARG A 531 -39.71 -3.28 -10.22
N HIS A 532 -39.76 -3.11 -8.89
CA HIS A 532 -38.58 -3.14 -8.04
C HIS A 532 -38.74 -4.15 -6.91
N HIS A 533 -37.78 -5.05 -6.80
CA HIS A 533 -37.69 -6.04 -5.74
C HIS A 533 -36.49 -5.74 -4.85
N TRP A 534 -36.50 -6.27 -3.62
CA TRP A 534 -35.38 -6.12 -2.70
C TRP A 534 -35.08 -7.40 -1.95
N TYR A 535 -33.81 -7.52 -1.55
CA TYR A 535 -33.29 -8.64 -0.80
C TYR A 535 -32.38 -8.11 0.31
N GLU A 536 -32.55 -8.68 1.49
CA GLU A 536 -31.71 -8.43 2.66
C GLU A 536 -30.74 -9.59 2.87
N HIS A 537 -29.82 -9.41 3.82
CA HIS A 537 -28.84 -10.42 4.19
C HIS A 537 -29.48 -11.77 4.59
N ALA A 538 -30.68 -11.78 5.17
CA ALA A 538 -31.40 -12.99 5.54
C ALA A 538 -31.87 -13.76 4.29
N ASP A 539 -32.44 -13.05 3.31
CA ASP A 539 -32.90 -13.63 2.04
C ASP A 539 -31.72 -14.23 1.27
N LEU A 540 -30.65 -13.45 1.09
CA LEU A 540 -29.44 -13.87 0.37
C LEU A 540 -28.70 -15.02 1.06
N ASN A 541 -28.88 -15.21 2.36
CA ASN A 541 -28.34 -16.34 3.10
C ASN A 541 -29.22 -17.59 2.96
N SER A 542 -30.53 -17.42 2.87
CA SER A 542 -31.46 -18.52 2.65
C SER A 542 -31.36 -19.09 1.23
N ARG A 543 -31.11 -18.21 0.25
CA ARG A 543 -31.02 -18.57 -1.16
C ARG A 543 -30.08 -17.62 -1.89
N SER A 544 -29.19 -18.17 -2.71
CA SER A 544 -28.30 -17.36 -3.54
C SER A 544 -29.11 -16.54 -4.55
N LEU A 545 -28.64 -15.33 -4.85
CA LEU A 545 -29.30 -14.43 -5.80
C LEU A 545 -29.39 -15.07 -7.20
N THR A 546 -28.36 -15.80 -7.63
CA THR A 546 -28.34 -16.58 -8.87
C THR A 546 -29.52 -17.56 -8.94
N SER A 547 -29.73 -18.35 -7.88
CA SER A 547 -30.83 -19.33 -7.84
C SER A 547 -32.19 -18.63 -7.80
N GLU A 548 -32.30 -17.52 -7.07
CA GLU A 548 -33.52 -16.74 -6.96
C GLU A 548 -33.94 -16.15 -8.32
N LEU A 549 -33.00 -15.54 -9.04
CA LEU A 549 -33.24 -14.95 -10.35
C LEU A 549 -33.66 -15.97 -11.42
N LEU A 550 -33.16 -17.21 -11.35
CA LEU A 550 -33.47 -18.26 -12.33
C LEU A 550 -34.81 -18.98 -12.09
N THR A 551 -35.31 -18.99 -10.86
CA THR A 551 -36.41 -19.90 -10.48
C THR A 551 -37.66 -19.19 -9.96
N ASN A 552 -37.53 -17.95 -9.51
CA ASN A 552 -38.68 -17.21 -9.02
C ASN A 552 -39.51 -16.69 -10.21
N HIS A 553 -40.80 -17.03 -10.23
CA HIS A 553 -41.77 -16.60 -11.24
C HIS A 553 -41.80 -15.07 -11.45
N LYS A 554 -41.38 -14.26 -10.46
CA LYS A 554 -41.24 -12.81 -10.58
C LYS A 554 -40.28 -12.39 -11.71
N PHE A 555 -39.30 -13.22 -12.04
CA PHE A 555 -38.27 -12.96 -13.05
C PHE A 555 -38.41 -13.85 -14.30
N ALA A 556 -39.45 -14.67 -14.40
CA ALA A 556 -39.63 -15.61 -15.50
C ALA A 556 -39.75 -14.93 -16.88
N ASP A 557 -40.26 -13.69 -16.92
CA ASP A 557 -40.42 -12.91 -18.14
C ASP A 557 -39.23 -12.00 -18.44
N VAL A 558 -38.05 -12.25 -17.85
CA VAL A 558 -36.84 -11.44 -18.02
C VAL A 558 -35.80 -12.18 -18.85
N ASP A 559 -35.37 -11.57 -19.95
CA ASP A 559 -34.41 -12.16 -20.87
C ASP A 559 -32.96 -11.77 -20.54
N LEU A 560 -32.75 -10.53 -20.08
CA LEU A 560 -31.42 -9.93 -19.97
C LEU A 560 -31.08 -9.44 -18.55
N ILE A 561 -29.80 -9.50 -18.21
CA ILE A 561 -29.14 -8.65 -17.23
C ILE A 561 -28.54 -7.46 -17.99
N TYR A 562 -28.75 -6.24 -17.49
CA TYR A 562 -28.20 -5.03 -18.10
C TYR A 562 -26.66 -5.12 -18.28
N PRO A 563 -26.10 -4.63 -19.41
CA PRO A 563 -26.79 -3.95 -20.50
C PRO A 563 -27.43 -4.86 -21.55
N ASP A 564 -26.80 -5.99 -21.87
CA ASP A 564 -27.25 -6.92 -22.90
C ASP A 564 -26.67 -8.33 -22.67
N ILE A 565 -26.76 -8.81 -21.43
CA ILE A 565 -26.22 -10.11 -21.03
C ILE A 565 -27.39 -11.08 -20.88
N ASP A 566 -27.38 -12.21 -21.58
CA ASP A 566 -28.45 -13.23 -21.45
C ASP A 566 -28.48 -13.80 -20.02
N LEU A 567 -29.66 -13.69 -19.38
CA LEU A 567 -29.86 -14.03 -17.98
C LEU A 567 -29.55 -15.51 -17.68
N GLU A 568 -30.06 -16.43 -18.51
CA GLU A 568 -29.86 -17.86 -18.30
C GLU A 568 -28.41 -18.27 -18.55
N VAL A 569 -27.78 -17.72 -19.57
CA VAL A 569 -26.38 -18.03 -19.92
C VAL A 569 -25.44 -17.52 -18.82
N ALA A 570 -25.62 -16.28 -18.37
CA ALA A 570 -24.74 -15.68 -17.37
C ALA A 570 -24.85 -16.35 -15.99
N LEU A 571 -26.05 -16.81 -15.63
CA LEU A 571 -26.30 -17.45 -14.34
C LEU A 571 -26.16 -18.99 -14.37
N GLY A 572 -25.85 -19.58 -15.53
CA GLY A 572 -25.65 -21.02 -15.69
C GLY A 572 -26.93 -21.85 -15.69
N GLY A 573 -28.06 -21.27 -16.08
CA GLY A 573 -29.37 -21.93 -16.15
C GLY A 573 -29.55 -22.91 -17.32
N ARG A 574 -28.78 -22.76 -18.40
CA ARG A 574 -28.64 -23.80 -19.43
C ARG A 574 -27.42 -24.66 -19.09
N ASP A 575 -27.58 -25.99 -19.07
CA ASP A 575 -26.46 -26.93 -18.98
C ASP A 575 -25.37 -26.48 -19.97
N LYS A 576 -24.23 -26.01 -19.45
CA LYS A 576 -23.02 -25.94 -20.27
C LYS A 576 -22.86 -27.34 -20.87
N PRO A 577 -22.74 -27.52 -22.20
CA PRO A 577 -22.33 -28.81 -22.72
C PRO A 577 -21.01 -29.11 -22.02
N ARG A 578 -21.04 -30.12 -21.14
CA ARG A 578 -19.85 -30.60 -20.45
C ARG A 578 -18.90 -31.04 -21.56
N VAL A 579 -17.97 -30.17 -21.96
CA VAL A 579 -16.73 -30.64 -22.53
C VAL A 579 -16.15 -31.51 -21.44
N ARG A 580 -16.23 -32.83 -21.62
CA ARG A 580 -15.52 -33.77 -20.78
C ARG A 580 -14.05 -33.47 -21.01
N LEU A 581 -13.49 -32.58 -20.18
CA LEU A 581 -12.06 -32.57 -19.96
C LEU A 581 -11.70 -34.02 -19.56
N PRO A 582 -10.67 -34.61 -20.18
CA PRO A 582 -10.19 -35.92 -19.76
C PRO A 582 -10.00 -35.88 -18.25
N ARG A 583 -10.42 -36.94 -17.55
CA ARG A 583 -10.03 -37.13 -16.15
C ARG A 583 -8.51 -37.20 -16.12
N ASN A 584 -7.85 -36.07 -15.88
CA ASN A 584 -6.52 -36.09 -15.33
C ASN A 584 -6.72 -36.60 -13.90
N LEU A 585 -6.28 -37.85 -13.71
CA LEU A 585 -6.12 -38.47 -12.42
C LEU A 585 -5.48 -37.43 -11.48
N ALA A 586 -6.10 -37.24 -10.31
CA ALA A 586 -5.47 -36.49 -9.24
C ALA A 586 -4.06 -37.05 -9.01
N PRO A 587 -3.01 -36.23 -8.88
CA PRO A 587 -1.79 -36.72 -8.29
C PRO A 587 -2.08 -37.06 -6.83
N ASP A 588 -1.95 -38.34 -6.49
CA ASP A 588 -1.90 -38.84 -5.12
C ASP A 588 -0.82 -38.12 -4.29
N GLU A 589 -0.96 -38.15 -2.96
CA GLU A 589 -0.12 -37.54 -1.90
C GLU A 589 1.37 -38.01 -1.87
N ILE A 590 2.00 -38.26 -3.01
CA ILE A 590 3.41 -38.68 -3.11
C ILE A 590 4.09 -37.85 -4.21
N TYR A 591 4.23 -36.53 -4.02
CA TYR A 591 5.07 -35.69 -4.90
C TYR A 591 5.67 -34.44 -4.22
N PHE A 592 5.80 -34.45 -2.89
CA PHE A 592 6.65 -33.49 -2.17
C PHE A 592 7.54 -34.23 -1.18
N ASP A 593 8.43 -35.06 -1.74
CA ASP A 593 9.67 -35.44 -1.07
C ASP A 593 10.73 -35.64 -2.16
N ASN A 594 11.91 -35.10 -1.92
CA ASN A 594 13.10 -35.02 -2.79
C ASN A 594 13.17 -33.80 -3.72
N GLN A 595 13.71 -32.69 -3.22
CA GLN A 595 14.98 -32.12 -3.71
C GLN A 595 15.70 -31.32 -2.61
N GLY A 596 15.87 -31.94 -1.45
CA GLY A 596 16.93 -31.63 -0.50
C GLY A 596 17.91 -32.81 -0.46
N ALA A 597 18.63 -33.05 -1.56
CA ALA A 597 19.80 -33.94 -1.62
C ALA A 597 20.42 -33.93 -3.03
N ALA A 598 21.33 -32.98 -3.29
CA ALA A 598 22.52 -33.17 -4.12
C ALA A 598 23.33 -31.87 -4.13
N THR A 599 24.43 -31.88 -3.35
CA THR A 599 25.68 -31.08 -3.48
C THR A 599 25.59 -29.59 -3.71
#